data_AF-A0A7V2V8Z0-F1
#
_entry.id   AF-A0A7V2V8Z0-F1
#
_cell.length_a   1.000
_cell.length_b   1.000
_cell.length_c   1.000
_cell.angle_alpha   90.00
_cell.angle_beta   90.00
_cell.angle_gamma   90.00
#
_symmetry.space_group_name_H-M   'P 1'
#
loop_
_entity.id
_entity.type
_entity.pdbx_description
1 polymer ?
#
loop_
_entity_poly.entity_id
_entity_poly.type
_entity_poly.pdbx_seq_one_letter_code
_entity_poly.pdbx_strand_id
1 'polypeptide(L)'
;DPDNCTLYVMSLTNPIIQGLICAGLLAAVMSTTDALLITTSAAVSHDIYQKLINPSSSQERVVKIGNIAIWVIGFVGVLGALKPPALINIIVTAAIGTAASSFAMPLILGIYWKRVSKLAGEMGILVGFVVSFGLYLVKIVPPMSEAIFGISASTLIMVLITMLQGKGEAASKRC
;
A
#
# COMPACT_ATOMS: atom_id res chain seq x y z
N ASP A 1 14.71 21.43 1.35
CA ASP A 1 14.58 19.98 1.56
C ASP A 1 14.24 19.67 3.01
N PRO A 2 13.16 18.93 3.28
CA PRO A 2 12.79 18.52 4.62
C PRO A 2 13.89 17.69 5.33
N ASP A 3 14.76 17.03 4.56
CA ASP A 3 15.81 16.15 5.09
C ASP A 3 16.87 16.92 5.89
N ASN A 4 17.17 18.16 5.50
CA ASN A 4 18.16 19.02 6.17
C ASN A 4 17.61 19.70 7.43
N CYS A 5 16.28 19.87 7.56
CA CYS A 5 15.68 20.51 8.74
C CYS A 5 15.99 19.75 10.03
N THR A 6 16.00 18.42 9.98
CA THR A 6 16.35 17.56 11.11
C THR A 6 17.78 17.80 11.57
N LEU A 7 18.72 17.97 10.63
CA LEU A 7 20.12 18.26 10.92
C LEU A 7 20.30 19.66 11.54
N TYR A 8 19.53 20.65 11.06
CA TYR A 8 19.52 21.99 11.66
C TYR A 8 19.04 21.97 13.12
N VAL A 9 17.95 21.26 13.41
CA VAL A 9 17.43 21.14 14.79
C VAL A 9 18.43 20.40 15.69
N MET A 10 19.07 19.34 15.19
CA MET A 10 20.12 18.63 15.93
C MET A 10 21.28 19.57 16.28
N SER A 11 21.73 20.41 15.34
CA SER A 11 22.85 21.33 15.55
C SER A 11 22.64 22.38 16.66
N LEU A 12 21.39 22.65 17.03
CA LEU A 12 21.01 23.64 18.05
C LEU A 12 20.83 23.04 19.46
N THR A 13 20.94 21.71 19.61
CA THR A 13 20.63 20.99 20.86
C THR A 13 21.87 20.39 21.53
N ASN A 14 21.78 20.15 22.85
CA ASN A 14 22.83 19.52 23.65
C ASN A 14 23.10 18.07 23.17
N PRO A 15 24.36 17.57 23.17
CA PRO A 15 24.72 16.23 22.72
C PRO A 15 23.90 15.08 23.35
N ILE A 16 23.46 15.20 24.61
CA ILE A 16 22.61 14.19 25.24
C ILE A 16 21.23 14.12 24.55
N ILE A 17 20.67 15.28 24.23
CA ILE A 17 19.36 15.41 23.56
C ILE A 17 19.48 14.93 22.09
N GLN A 18 20.59 15.24 21.41
CA GLN A 18 20.87 14.74 20.06
C GLN A 18 20.87 13.21 20.01
N GLY A 19 21.56 12.56 20.95
CA GLY A 19 21.60 11.10 21.06
C GLY A 19 20.20 10.50 21.27
N LEU A 20 19.38 11.13 22.12
CA LEU A 20 18.01 10.70 22.37
C LEU A 20 17.11 10.84 21.11
N ILE A 21 17.24 11.95 20.38
CA ILE A 21 16.48 12.19 19.13
C ILE A 21 16.88 11.16 18.06
N CYS A 22 18.18 10.92 17.87
CA CYS A 22 18.66 9.92 16.91
C CYS A 22 18.15 8.52 17.25
N ALA A 23 18.20 8.13 18.53
CA ALA A 23 17.67 6.84 18.99
C ALA A 23 16.15 6.72 18.73
N GLY A 24 15.38 7.77 19.02
CA GLY A 24 13.94 7.81 18.75
C GLY A 24 13.60 7.73 17.25
N LEU A 25 14.35 8.44 16.41
CA LEU A 25 14.16 8.42 14.96
C LEU A 25 14.45 7.03 14.37
N LEU A 26 15.57 6.41 14.78
CA LEU A 26 15.93 5.06 14.36
C LEU A 26 14.88 4.03 14.81
N ALA A 27 14.39 4.15 16.05
CA ALA A 27 13.33 3.28 16.57
C ALA A 27 12.03 3.40 15.76
N ALA A 28 11.64 4.62 15.37
CA ALA A 28 10.45 4.86 14.55
C ALA A 28 10.57 4.27 13.14
N VAL A 29 11.73 4.43 12.49
CA VAL A 29 12.01 3.86 11.16
C VAL A 29 12.03 2.34 11.21
N MET A 30 12.66 1.76 12.25
CA MET A 30 12.70 0.31 12.44
C MET A 30 11.28 -0.26 12.64
N SER A 31 10.46 0.36 13.50
CA SER A 31 9.09 -0.10 13.74
C SER A 31 8.22 -0.12 12.49
N THR A 32 8.37 0.89 11.62
CA THR A 32 7.65 0.94 10.33
C THR A 32 8.16 -0.14 9.37
N THR A 33 9.48 -0.31 9.30
CA THR A 33 10.12 -1.30 8.43
C THR A 33 9.72 -2.72 8.82
N ASP A 34 9.76 -3.04 10.11
CA ASP A 34 9.37 -4.36 10.64
C ASP A 34 7.90 -4.67 10.34
N ALA A 35 7.01 -3.70 10.54
CA ALA A 35 5.59 -3.87 10.23
C ALA A 35 5.36 -4.15 8.73
N LEU A 36 6.05 -3.43 7.85
CA LEU A 36 5.94 -3.64 6.40
C LEU A 36 6.53 -4.99 5.98
N LEU A 37 7.70 -5.37 6.49
CA LEU A 37 8.34 -6.65 6.19
C LEU A 37 7.46 -7.84 6.62
N ILE A 38 6.92 -7.80 7.83
CA ILE A 38 6.03 -8.85 8.35
C ILE A 38 4.74 -8.90 7.52
N THR A 39 4.14 -7.75 7.21
CA THR A 39 2.90 -7.70 6.43
C THR A 39 3.11 -8.23 5.01
N THR A 40 4.18 -7.83 4.32
CA THR A 40 4.48 -8.32 2.98
C THR A 40 4.85 -9.81 2.99
N SER A 41 5.61 -10.27 3.99
CA SER A 41 5.90 -11.69 4.17
C SER A 41 4.64 -12.53 4.36
N ALA A 42 3.70 -12.07 5.19
CA ALA A 42 2.43 -12.73 5.42
C ALA A 42 1.58 -12.77 4.14
N ALA A 43 1.56 -11.68 3.36
CA ALA A 43 0.90 -11.66 2.06
C ALA A 43 1.54 -12.67 1.08
N VAL A 44 2.87 -12.75 1.03
CA VAL A 44 3.56 -13.73 0.16
C VAL A 44 3.29 -15.16 0.61
N SER A 45 3.33 -15.47 1.91
CA SER A 45 3.14 -16.84 2.39
C SER A 45 1.68 -17.31 2.30
N HIS A 46 0.71 -16.47 2.66
CA HIS A 46 -0.70 -16.83 2.63
C HIS A 46 -1.37 -16.57 1.27
N ASP A 47 -1.19 -15.38 0.68
CA ASP A 47 -1.90 -15.03 -0.55
C ASP A 47 -1.24 -15.61 -1.80
N ILE A 48 0.09 -15.69 -1.84
CA ILE A 48 0.80 -16.27 -2.97
C ILE A 48 1.01 -17.77 -2.77
N TYR A 49 1.72 -18.18 -1.72
CA TYR A 49 2.08 -19.58 -1.59
C TYR A 49 0.89 -20.47 -1.22
N GLN A 50 0.17 -20.18 -0.13
CA GLN A 50 -0.92 -21.04 0.31
C GLN A 50 -2.10 -20.97 -0.68
N LYS A 51 -2.53 -19.79 -1.11
CA LYS A 51 -3.73 -19.67 -1.95
C LYS A 51 -3.51 -20.03 -3.43
N LEU A 52 -2.36 -19.71 -4.03
CA LEU A 52 -2.12 -19.95 -5.47
C LEU A 52 -1.26 -21.19 -5.76
N ILE A 53 -0.27 -21.53 -4.92
CA ILE A 53 0.69 -22.61 -5.20
C ILE A 53 0.28 -23.92 -4.55
N ASN A 54 0.00 -23.93 -3.25
CA ASN A 54 -0.35 -25.14 -2.52
C ASN A 54 -1.39 -24.90 -1.41
N PRO A 55 -2.69 -24.99 -1.75
CA PRO A 55 -3.81 -24.81 -0.81
C PRO A 55 -3.81 -25.76 0.38
N SER A 56 -3.22 -26.96 0.22
CA SER A 56 -3.19 -28.00 1.24
C SER A 56 -1.91 -27.98 2.09
N SER A 57 -1.10 -26.93 2.01
CA SER A 57 0.14 -26.84 2.78
C SER A 57 -0.11 -26.71 4.29
N SER A 58 0.74 -27.35 5.11
CA SER A 58 0.69 -27.22 6.56
C SER A 58 1.08 -25.82 7.03
N GLN A 59 0.53 -25.36 8.15
CA GLN A 59 0.85 -24.03 8.72
C GLN A 59 2.36 -23.86 8.97
N GLU A 60 3.05 -24.92 9.40
CA GLU A 60 4.50 -24.88 9.62
C GLU A 60 5.28 -24.56 8.34
N ARG A 61 4.81 -25.06 7.18
CA ARG A 61 5.44 -24.78 5.89
C ARG A 61 5.15 -23.35 5.42
N VAL A 62 3.95 -22.84 5.67
CA VAL A 62 3.58 -21.44 5.37
C VAL A 62 4.46 -20.48 6.16
N VAL A 63 4.66 -20.73 7.46
CA VAL A 63 5.55 -19.90 8.31
C VAL A 63 7.01 -19.97 7.83
N LYS A 64 7.52 -21.16 7.50
CA LYS A 64 8.89 -21.30 6.95
C LYS A 64 9.08 -20.47 5.67
N ILE A 65 8.09 -20.46 4.78
CA ILE A 65 8.14 -19.68 3.54
C ILE A 65 8.02 -18.18 3.82
N GLY A 66 7.18 -17.78 4.79
CA GLY A 66 7.14 -16.41 5.29
C GLY A 66 8.51 -15.93 5.77
N ASN A 67 9.20 -16.73 6.58
CA ASN A 67 10.55 -16.40 7.06
C ASN A 67 11.57 -16.24 5.92
N ILE A 68 11.51 -17.11 4.90
CA ILE A 68 12.36 -16.98 3.72
C ILE A 68 12.00 -15.69 2.94
N ALA A 69 10.71 -15.37 2.80
CA ALA A 69 10.26 -14.16 2.14
C ALA A 69 10.77 -12.89 2.84
N ILE A 70 10.83 -12.86 4.19
CA ILE A 70 11.41 -11.74 4.95
C ILE A 70 12.87 -11.50 4.54
N TRP A 71 13.68 -12.56 4.49
CA TRP A 71 15.08 -12.45 4.08
C TRP A 71 15.23 -11.94 2.66
N VAL A 72 14.43 -12.45 1.72
CA VAL A 72 14.47 -12.04 0.31
C VAL A 72 14.06 -10.57 0.15
N ILE A 73 12.93 -10.17 0.75
CA ILE A 73 12.41 -8.80 0.67
C ILE A 73 13.39 -7.83 1.34
N GLY A 74 13.92 -8.19 2.53
CA GLY A 74 14.90 -7.39 3.25
C GLY A 74 16.20 -7.19 2.45
N PHE A 75 16.71 -8.25 1.82
CA PHE A 75 17.92 -8.16 0.99
C PHE A 75 17.70 -7.25 -0.23
N VAL A 76 16.56 -7.38 -0.92
CA VAL A 76 16.19 -6.49 -2.03
C VAL A 76 16.06 -5.04 -1.57
N GLY A 77 15.46 -4.81 -0.39
CA GLY A 77 15.36 -3.49 0.22
C GLY A 77 16.73 -2.85 0.49
N VAL A 78 17.66 -3.60 1.08
CA VAL A 78 19.04 -3.14 1.33
C VAL A 78 19.75 -2.81 0.02
N LEU A 79 19.63 -3.66 -1.00
CA LEU A 79 20.22 -3.39 -2.31
C LEU A 79 19.67 -2.12 -2.95
N GLY A 80 18.36 -1.87 -2.82
CA GLY A 80 17.72 -0.63 -3.26
C GLY A 80 18.22 0.61 -2.48
N ALA A 81 18.52 0.45 -1.19
CA ALA A 81 19.00 1.53 -0.34
C ALA A 81 20.46 1.95 -0.65
N LEU A 82 21.26 1.10 -1.28
CA LEU A 82 22.66 1.42 -1.65
C LEU A 82 22.78 2.47 -2.76
N LYS A 83 21.77 2.59 -3.63
CA LYS A 83 21.72 3.59 -4.71
C LYS A 83 20.33 4.24 -4.74
N PRO A 84 20.02 5.10 -3.75
CA PRO A 84 18.70 5.71 -3.67
C PRO A 84 18.49 6.65 -4.86
N PRO A 85 17.32 6.61 -5.51
CA PRO A 85 16.98 7.57 -6.54
C PRO A 85 16.89 8.99 -5.95
N ALA A 86 17.26 9.99 -6.74
CA ALA A 86 17.32 11.39 -6.29
C ALA A 86 15.97 11.97 -5.78
N LEU A 87 14.84 11.34 -6.11
CA LEU A 87 13.49 11.78 -5.76
C LEU A 87 12.68 10.66 -5.10
N ILE A 88 13.26 10.00 -4.09
CA ILE A 88 12.61 8.88 -3.40
C ILE A 88 11.28 9.29 -2.75
N ASN A 89 11.19 10.51 -2.23
CA ASN A 89 9.96 11.04 -1.63
C ASN A 89 8.80 11.11 -2.63
N ILE A 90 9.02 11.60 -3.84
CA ILE A 90 7.99 11.72 -4.88
C ILE A 90 7.51 10.33 -5.29
N ILE A 91 8.43 9.39 -5.48
CA ILE A 91 8.11 8.01 -5.89
C ILE A 91 7.28 7.32 -4.80
N VAL A 92 7.66 7.48 -3.53
CA VAL A 92 6.93 6.88 -2.40
C VAL A 92 5.56 7.53 -2.23
N THR A 93 5.46 8.86 -2.31
CA THR A 93 4.17 9.57 -2.25
C THR A 93 3.24 9.15 -3.38
N ALA A 94 3.76 9.00 -4.61
CA ALA A 94 2.98 8.50 -5.75
C ALA A 94 2.52 7.06 -5.52
N ALA A 95 3.40 6.16 -5.09
CA ALA A 95 3.07 4.76 -4.83
C ALA A 95 1.97 4.61 -3.76
N ILE A 96 2.09 5.33 -2.64
CA ILE A 96 1.06 5.32 -1.57
C ILE A 96 -0.25 5.95 -2.08
N GLY A 97 -0.17 7.05 -2.85
CA GLY A 97 -1.34 7.69 -3.44
C GLY A 97 -2.11 6.78 -4.40
N THR A 98 -1.41 6.05 -5.26
CA THR A 98 -2.01 5.07 -6.18
C THR A 98 -2.58 3.87 -5.42
N ALA A 99 -1.88 3.37 -4.40
CA ALA A 99 -2.40 2.29 -3.55
C ALA A 99 -3.67 2.72 -2.81
N ALA A 100 -3.69 3.92 -2.21
CA ALA A 100 -4.86 4.48 -1.56
C ALA A 100 -6.04 4.63 -2.55
N SER A 101 -5.77 5.11 -3.77
CA SER A 101 -6.79 5.25 -4.81
C SER A 101 -7.43 3.94 -5.24
N SER A 102 -6.63 2.87 -5.26
CA SER A 102 -7.07 1.56 -5.72
C SER A 102 -7.86 0.82 -4.64
N PHE A 103 -7.47 0.93 -3.37
CA PHE A 103 -8.04 0.12 -2.29
C PHE A 103 -8.99 0.87 -1.35
N ALA A 104 -8.83 2.17 -1.14
CA ALA A 104 -9.55 2.87 -0.07
C ALA A 104 -11.07 2.80 -0.25
N MET A 105 -11.58 3.18 -1.43
CA MET A 105 -13.03 3.19 -1.66
C MET A 105 -13.64 1.81 -1.83
N PRO A 106 -13.03 0.88 -2.59
CA PRO A 106 -13.54 -0.49 -2.68
C PRO A 106 -13.62 -1.19 -1.33
N LEU A 107 -12.64 -0.97 -0.44
CA LEU A 107 -12.66 -1.55 0.90
C LEU A 107 -13.75 -0.91 1.78
N ILE A 108 -13.85 0.43 1.81
CA ILE A 108 -14.85 1.14 2.61
C ILE A 108 -16.27 0.77 2.14
N LEU A 109 -16.56 0.90 0.85
CA LEU A 109 -17.88 0.60 0.31
C LEU A 109 -18.21 -0.89 0.37
N GLY A 110 -17.23 -1.79 0.24
CA GLY A 110 -17.43 -3.22 0.43
C GLY A 110 -17.85 -3.61 1.86
N ILE A 111 -17.37 -2.89 2.87
CA ILE A 111 -17.73 -3.14 4.29
C ILE A 111 -19.08 -2.51 4.64
N TYR A 112 -19.30 -1.24 4.28
CA TYR A 112 -20.49 -0.49 4.70
C TYR A 112 -21.71 -0.70 3.80
N TRP A 113 -21.51 -1.02 2.51
CA TRP A 113 -22.60 -1.09 1.55
C TRP A 113 -22.89 -2.53 1.10
N LYS A 114 -23.92 -3.12 1.71
CA LYS A 114 -24.34 -4.52 1.46
C LYS A 114 -24.76 -4.83 0.00
N ARG A 115 -24.92 -3.83 -0.87
CA ARG A 115 -25.31 -4.01 -2.28
C ARG A 115 -24.13 -4.10 -3.25
N VAL A 116 -22.90 -3.87 -2.80
CA VAL A 116 -21.72 -3.89 -3.67
C VAL A 116 -21.48 -5.31 -4.17
N SER A 117 -21.37 -5.45 -5.49
CA SER A 117 -21.08 -6.73 -6.14
C SER A 117 -19.57 -6.99 -6.21
N LYS A 118 -19.17 -8.25 -6.40
CA LYS A 118 -17.75 -8.61 -6.62
C LYS A 118 -17.17 -7.90 -7.84
N LEU A 119 -17.94 -7.81 -8.92
CA LEU A 119 -17.55 -7.12 -10.16
C LEU A 119 -17.36 -5.61 -9.95
N ALA A 120 -18.22 -4.97 -9.17
CA ALA A 120 -18.06 -3.56 -8.82
C ALA A 120 -16.75 -3.33 -8.06
N GLY A 121 -16.43 -4.18 -7.08
CA GLY A 121 -15.17 -4.11 -6.33
C GLY A 121 -13.93 -4.28 -7.21
N GLU A 122 -13.91 -5.31 -8.06
CA GLU A 122 -12.80 -5.59 -8.98
C GLU A 122 -12.57 -4.44 -9.97
N MET A 123 -13.65 -3.93 -10.59
CA MET A 123 -13.58 -2.81 -11.51
C MET A 123 -13.21 -1.50 -10.80
N GLY A 124 -13.66 -1.30 -9.56
CA GLY A 124 -13.31 -0.16 -8.72
C GLY A 124 -11.81 -0.09 -8.43
N ILE A 125 -11.19 -1.23 -8.13
CA ILE A 125 -9.74 -1.34 -7.92
C ILE A 125 -9.01 -1.05 -9.23
N LEU A 126 -9.43 -1.67 -10.34
CA LEU A 126 -8.78 -1.52 -11.64
C LEU A 126 -8.81 -0.07 -12.14
N VAL A 127 -9.98 0.58 -12.08
CA VAL A 127 -10.14 1.97 -12.54
C VAL A 127 -9.41 2.95 -11.62
N GLY A 128 -9.46 2.75 -10.30
CA GLY A 128 -8.70 3.57 -9.35
C GLY A 128 -7.19 3.52 -9.62
N PHE A 129 -6.66 2.32 -9.91
CA PHE A 129 -5.27 2.12 -10.28
C PHE A 129 -4.93 2.81 -11.61
N VAL A 130 -5.69 2.54 -12.67
CA VAL A 130 -5.43 3.06 -14.03
C VAL A 130 -5.50 4.59 -14.06
N VAL A 131 -6.48 5.19 -13.39
CA VAL A 131 -6.63 6.65 -13.35
C VAL A 131 -5.49 7.29 -12.57
N SER A 132 -5.17 6.79 -11.37
CA SER A 132 -4.10 7.36 -10.55
C SER A 132 -2.72 7.18 -11.18
N PHE A 133 -2.41 5.95 -11.64
CA PHE A 133 -1.13 5.65 -12.30
C PHE A 133 -1.00 6.33 -13.67
N GLY A 134 -2.08 6.44 -14.42
CA GLY A 134 -2.11 7.16 -15.69
C GLY A 134 -1.83 8.65 -15.51
N LEU A 135 -2.45 9.29 -14.51
CA LEU A 135 -2.20 10.69 -14.19
C LEU A 135 -0.74 10.94 -13.75
N TYR A 136 -0.16 10.00 -13.00
CA TYR A 136 1.25 10.03 -12.63
C TYR A 136 2.18 9.99 -13.85
N LEU A 137 1.92 9.11 -14.82
CA LEU A 137 2.76 8.99 -16.03
C LEU A 137 2.71 10.24 -16.91
N VAL A 138 1.52 10.83 -17.07
CA VAL A 138 1.35 11.99 -17.97
C VAL A 138 1.74 13.31 -17.28
N LYS A 139 2.03 13.30 -15.96
CA LYS A 139 2.46 14.46 -15.16
C LYS A 139 1.55 15.69 -15.32
N ILE A 140 0.25 15.46 -15.54
CA ILE A 140 -0.73 16.53 -15.80
C ILE A 140 -1.04 17.30 -14.52
N VAL A 141 -1.01 16.62 -13.38
CA VAL A 141 -1.51 17.13 -12.11
C VAL A 141 -0.40 17.13 -11.05
N PRO A 142 -0.45 18.06 -10.08
CA PRO A 142 0.58 18.13 -9.04
C PRO A 142 0.63 16.83 -8.21
N PRO A 143 1.81 16.47 -7.67
CA PRO A 143 1.96 15.32 -6.79
C PRO A 143 0.91 15.38 -5.68
N MET A 144 0.31 14.23 -5.33
CA MET A 144 -0.75 14.06 -4.33
C MET A 144 -2.19 14.31 -4.84
N SER A 145 -2.40 15.16 -5.85
CA SER A 145 -3.75 15.35 -6.44
C SER A 145 -4.22 14.14 -7.26
N GLU A 146 -3.28 13.38 -7.82
CA GLU A 146 -3.51 12.10 -8.52
C GLU A 146 -4.32 11.11 -7.67
N ALA A 147 -4.08 11.13 -6.35
CA ALA A 147 -4.79 10.24 -5.43
C ALA A 147 -6.27 10.63 -5.29
N ILE A 148 -6.56 11.93 -5.25
CA ILE A 148 -7.93 12.45 -5.10
C ILE A 148 -8.76 12.09 -6.34
N PHE A 149 -8.18 12.27 -7.53
CA PHE A 149 -8.83 11.88 -8.80
C PHE A 149 -9.01 10.36 -8.92
N GLY A 150 -8.03 9.57 -8.48
CA GLY A 150 -8.14 8.11 -8.43
C GLY A 150 -9.25 7.61 -7.50
N ILE A 151 -9.32 8.16 -6.28
CA ILE A 151 -10.34 7.83 -5.28
C ILE A 151 -11.76 8.18 -5.79
N SER A 152 -11.92 9.36 -6.39
CA SER A 152 -13.20 9.80 -6.92
C SER A 152 -13.63 8.98 -8.13
N ALA A 153 -12.72 8.67 -9.06
CA ALA A 153 -13.01 7.77 -10.19
C ALA A 153 -13.38 6.35 -9.73
N SER A 154 -12.67 5.79 -8.75
CA SER A 154 -12.96 4.48 -8.17
C SER A 154 -14.36 4.45 -7.52
N THR A 155 -14.71 5.50 -6.79
CA THR A 155 -16.05 5.63 -6.19
C THR A 155 -17.13 5.70 -7.25
N LEU A 156 -16.94 6.55 -8.28
CA LEU A 156 -17.91 6.76 -9.35
C LEU A 156 -18.19 5.46 -10.10
N ILE A 157 -17.13 4.72 -10.49
CA ILE A 157 -17.33 3.47 -11.23
C ILE A 157 -18.04 2.42 -10.38
N MET A 158 -17.68 2.31 -9.10
CA MET A 158 -18.33 1.36 -8.21
C MET A 158 -19.80 1.70 -7.97
N VAL A 159 -20.12 2.97 -7.74
CA VAL A 159 -21.51 3.42 -7.59
C VAL A 159 -22.28 3.15 -8.88
N LEU A 160 -21.71 3.47 -10.04
CA LEU A 160 -22.33 3.25 -11.34
C LEU A 160 -22.64 1.77 -11.58
N ILE A 161 -21.65 0.89 -11.40
CA ILE A 161 -21.84 -0.57 -11.59
C ILE A 161 -22.83 -1.11 -10.56
N THR A 162 -22.76 -0.66 -9.30
CA THR A 162 -23.70 -1.11 -8.25
C THR A 162 -25.14 -0.70 -8.55
N MET A 163 -25.35 0.47 -9.18
CA MET A 163 -26.69 0.91 -9.61
C MET A 163 -27.20 0.16 -10.84
N LEU A 164 -26.32 -0.13 -11.81
CA LEU A 164 -26.66 -0.88 -13.01
C LEU A 164 -27.00 -2.36 -12.70
N GLN A 165 -26.35 -2.96 -11.71
CA GLN A 165 -26.56 -4.36 -11.31
C GLN A 165 -27.71 -4.54 -10.29
N GLY A 166 -28.64 -3.58 -10.21
CA GLY A 166 -29.64 -3.43 -9.14
C GLY A 166 -30.16 -4.73 -8.50
N LYS A 167 -30.02 -4.82 -7.16
CA LYS A 167 -30.55 -5.80 -6.17
C LYS A 167 -30.44 -7.32 -6.44
N GLY A 168 -30.59 -7.80 -7.67
CA GLY A 168 -30.70 -9.23 -8.02
C GLY A 168 -29.39 -10.00 -8.00
N GLU A 169 -28.27 -9.40 -8.42
CA GLU A 169 -26.97 -10.11 -8.48
C GLU A 169 -26.21 -10.12 -7.15
N ALA A 170 -26.42 -9.11 -6.30
CA ALA A 170 -25.73 -9.00 -5.00
C ALA A 170 -26.07 -10.15 -4.02
N ALA A 171 -27.24 -10.77 -4.18
CA ALA A 171 -27.69 -11.89 -3.35
C ALA A 171 -27.13 -13.26 -3.83
N SER A 172 -26.87 -13.43 -5.13
CA SER A 172 -26.53 -14.74 -5.71
C SER A 172 -25.08 -15.19 -5.47
N LYS A 173 -24.13 -14.25 -5.32
CA LYS A 173 -22.68 -14.57 -5.21
C LYS A 173 -22.13 -14.62 -3.78
N ARG A 174 -23.03 -14.59 -2.78
CA ARG A 174 -22.71 -14.68 -1.34
C ARG A 174 -22.97 -16.07 -0.74
N CYS A 175 -23.68 -16.95 -1.46
CA CYS A 175 -23.85 -18.37 -1.14
C CYS A 175 -22.73 -19.22 -1.77
#